data_AF-A0ABC8M5U3-F1
#
_entry.id   AF-A0ABC8M5U3-F1
#
_cell.length_a   1.000
_cell.length_b   1.000
_cell.length_c   1.000
_cell.angle_alpha   90.00
_cell.angle_beta   90.00
_cell.angle_gamma   90.00
#
_symmetry.space_group_name_H-M   'P 1'
#
loop_
_entity.id
_entity.type
_entity.pdbx_description
1 polymer ?
#
loop_
_entity_poly.entity_id
_entity_poly.type
_entity_poly.pdbx_seq_one_letter_code
_entity_poly.pdbx_strand_id
1 'polypeptide(L)'
;MYLNLAGEGGQACTMVVRTTHWVIPHYWIWGLPFFLFYSTRAAQFLHERPNQSFLRKLFYLLFSLLRAVVSKFIESYVMWKLPLNKYGLKPDHSFEEDYASCQMALVPDTFFEEADKGMIRFKKTSKWCFYYKGIEFEDGTTLEADVVLLATGYDGDKKLKAIIPEPFRTCLEFPCGLMPLYRATIHPLIPNMGFVGYVQSNWNVRIAELSSMWLNRLMDERFKLPSKEKMLDQFFKEVEVMKRSSRFYINHCFSTFIIQHVDDLCNDMGLNPWRKSNLFHDVFCPYGSEDYRFDQEET
;
A
#
# COMPACT_ATOMS: atom_id res chain seq x y z
N MET A 1 6.90 8.02 -7.83
CA MET A 1 8.16 8.75 -8.12
C MET A 1 7.76 10.06 -8.78
N TYR A 2 8.04 11.20 -8.16
CA TYR A 2 7.83 12.51 -8.78
C TYR A 2 9.07 12.84 -9.63
N LEU A 3 9.02 12.52 -10.92
CA LEU A 3 10.02 12.97 -11.88
C LEU A 3 9.55 14.32 -12.42
N ASN A 4 10.06 15.40 -11.84
CA ASN A 4 9.89 16.73 -12.39
C ASN A 4 10.96 16.89 -13.50
N LEU A 5 10.65 16.36 -14.70
CA LEU A 5 11.57 16.40 -15.85
C LEU A 5 11.50 17.70 -16.65
N ALA A 6 10.67 18.66 -16.22
CA ALA A 6 10.53 19.95 -16.89
C ALA A 6 11.45 21.00 -16.27
N GLY A 7 12.76 20.86 -16.49
CA GLY A 7 13.64 22.03 -16.53
C GLY A 7 13.43 22.77 -17.85
N GLU A 8 13.54 24.10 -17.86
CA GLU A 8 13.52 24.87 -19.12
C GLU A 8 14.60 24.32 -20.08
N GLY A 9 14.18 23.86 -21.27
CA GLY A 9 15.06 23.27 -22.28
C GLY A 9 15.24 21.74 -22.21
N GLY A 10 14.49 21.03 -21.36
CA GLY A 10 14.54 19.57 -21.28
C GLY A 10 14.14 18.89 -22.60
N GLN A 11 14.83 17.79 -22.96
CA GLN A 11 14.42 16.94 -24.08
C GLN A 11 13.27 16.00 -23.68
N ALA A 12 12.46 15.58 -24.65
CA ALA A 12 11.37 14.65 -24.41
C ALA A 12 11.88 13.30 -23.85
N CYS A 13 11.17 12.72 -22.89
CA CYS A 13 11.47 11.43 -22.31
C CYS A 13 10.46 10.36 -22.74
N THR A 14 10.87 9.09 -22.69
CA THR A 14 9.95 7.96 -22.90
C THR A 14 9.86 7.12 -21.63
N MET A 15 8.65 7.02 -21.08
CA MET A 15 8.31 6.14 -19.99
C MET A 15 7.99 4.74 -20.53
N VAL A 16 8.83 3.77 -20.19
CA VAL A 16 8.60 2.35 -20.50
C VAL A 16 7.77 1.74 -19.37
N VAL A 17 6.55 1.31 -19.69
CA VAL A 17 5.56 0.84 -18.71
C VAL A 17 5.31 -0.64 -18.90
N ARG A 18 5.66 -1.46 -17.89
CA ARG A 18 5.36 -2.90 -17.89
C ARG A 18 3.91 -3.18 -17.49
N THR A 19 3.53 -2.67 -16.34
CA THR A 19 2.19 -2.83 -15.76
C THR A 19 1.63 -1.44 -15.49
N THR A 20 0.38 -1.24 -15.89
CA THR A 20 -0.36 0.01 -15.69
C THR A 20 -1.08 -0.04 -14.35
N HIS A 21 -0.98 1.03 -13.56
CA HIS A 21 -1.69 1.20 -12.29
C HIS A 21 -2.58 2.45 -12.33
N TRP A 22 -3.60 2.47 -11.49
CA TRP A 22 -4.53 3.59 -11.39
C TRP A 22 -3.83 4.83 -10.85
N VAL A 23 -4.07 5.95 -11.51
CA VAL A 23 -3.54 7.26 -11.15
C VAL A 23 -4.66 8.11 -10.56
N ILE A 24 -4.42 8.75 -9.43
CA ILE A 24 -5.38 9.65 -8.80
C ILE A 24 -4.85 11.09 -8.93
N PRO A 25 -5.62 12.04 -9.49
CA PRO A 25 -5.17 13.42 -9.63
C PRO A 25 -5.18 14.17 -8.29
N HIS A 26 -6.18 13.92 -7.44
CA HIS A 26 -6.32 14.54 -6.13
C HIS A 26 -7.31 13.76 -5.25
N TYR A 27 -7.38 14.09 -3.95
CA TYR A 27 -8.21 13.41 -2.96
C TYR A 27 -9.72 13.75 -2.99
N TRP A 28 -10.26 14.02 -4.19
CA TRP A 28 -11.69 14.29 -4.39
C TRP A 28 -12.19 13.53 -5.62
N ILE A 29 -13.26 12.75 -5.45
CA ILE A 29 -13.84 11.89 -6.49
C ILE A 29 -15.30 12.30 -6.64
N TRP A 30 -15.69 12.83 -7.81
CA TRP A 30 -17.06 13.30 -8.07
C TRP A 30 -17.62 14.23 -6.97
N GLY A 31 -16.78 15.12 -6.42
CA GLY A 31 -17.18 16.06 -5.35
C GLY A 31 -17.21 15.45 -3.94
N LEU A 32 -16.90 14.16 -3.79
CA LEU A 32 -16.79 13.50 -2.49
C LEU A 32 -15.31 13.37 -2.08
N PRO A 33 -14.97 13.62 -0.80
CA PRO A 33 -13.60 13.45 -0.34
C PRO A 33 -13.20 11.97 -0.32
N PHE A 34 -12.00 11.67 -0.79
CA PHE A 34 -11.52 10.31 -1.02
C PHE A 34 -11.53 9.43 0.24
N PHE A 35 -11.34 10.03 1.42
CA PHE A 35 -11.31 9.30 2.69
C PHE A 35 -12.60 8.50 2.94
N LEU A 36 -13.75 8.93 2.40
CA LEU A 36 -15.03 8.25 2.58
C LEU A 36 -15.05 6.84 1.99
N PHE A 37 -14.21 6.56 0.99
CA PHE A 37 -14.24 5.28 0.28
C PHE A 37 -13.35 4.20 0.91
N TYR A 38 -12.34 4.59 1.70
CA TYR A 38 -11.38 3.63 2.27
C TYR A 38 -10.80 3.98 3.64
N SER A 39 -10.86 5.24 4.07
CA SER A 39 -10.18 5.75 5.27
C SER A 39 -11.13 6.00 6.45
N THR A 40 -12.33 5.43 6.41
CA THR A 40 -13.28 5.39 7.53
C THR A 40 -13.51 3.94 7.96
N ARG A 41 -13.93 3.74 9.21
CA ARG A 41 -14.25 2.40 9.71
C ARG A 41 -15.42 1.80 8.92
N ALA A 42 -16.41 2.63 8.55
CA ALA A 42 -17.51 2.26 7.66
C ALA A 42 -17.03 1.68 6.33
N ALA A 43 -16.11 2.37 5.66
CA ALA A 43 -15.55 1.92 4.40
C ALA A 43 -14.81 0.58 4.54
N GLN A 44 -14.01 0.43 5.59
CA GLN A 44 -13.25 -0.81 5.82
C GLN A 44 -14.11 -2.00 6.25
N PHE A 45 -15.39 -1.80 6.61
CA PHE A 45 -16.33 -2.92 6.77
C PHE A 45 -16.64 -3.64 5.45
N LEU A 46 -16.49 -2.97 4.32
CA LEU A 46 -16.70 -3.57 3.00
C LEU A 46 -15.58 -4.55 2.62
N HIS A 47 -14.40 -4.43 3.25
CA HIS A 47 -13.22 -5.21 2.89
C HIS A 47 -13.01 -6.41 3.81
N GLU A 48 -12.41 -7.45 3.24
CA GLU A 48 -11.95 -8.60 3.99
C GLU A 48 -10.82 -8.19 4.96
N ARG A 49 -10.77 -8.83 6.13
CA ARG A 49 -9.71 -8.62 7.14
C ARG A 49 -9.37 -9.96 7.79
N PRO A 50 -8.21 -10.12 8.44
CA PRO A 50 -7.91 -11.33 9.20
C PRO A 50 -8.90 -11.53 10.37
N ASN A 51 -9.07 -12.79 10.81
CA ASN A 51 -9.92 -13.16 11.96
C ASN A 51 -11.37 -12.68 11.94
N GLN A 52 -11.99 -12.59 10.76
CA GLN A 52 -13.42 -12.23 10.68
C GLN A 52 -14.33 -13.30 11.30
N SER A 53 -15.27 -12.86 12.13
CA SER A 53 -16.38 -13.69 12.60
C SER A 53 -17.30 -14.10 11.45
N PHE A 54 -18.10 -15.14 11.66
CA PHE A 54 -19.05 -15.63 10.66
C PHE A 54 -20.00 -14.55 10.15
N LEU A 55 -20.59 -13.75 11.06
CA LEU A 55 -21.47 -12.64 10.70
C LEU A 55 -20.79 -11.61 9.81
N ARG A 56 -19.50 -11.32 10.05
CA ARG A 56 -18.74 -10.36 9.25
C ARG A 56 -18.38 -10.91 7.88
N LYS A 57 -18.12 -12.23 7.76
CA LYS A 57 -17.97 -12.90 6.46
C LYS A 57 -19.26 -12.83 5.64
N LEU A 58 -20.41 -13.03 6.29
CA LEU A 58 -21.72 -12.88 5.64
C LEU A 58 -21.94 -11.42 5.18
N PHE A 59 -21.63 -10.45 6.04
CA PHE A 59 -21.70 -9.03 5.67
C PHE A 59 -20.80 -8.71 4.47
N TYR A 60 -19.53 -9.13 4.50
CA TYR A 60 -18.61 -8.99 3.37
C TYR A 60 -19.19 -9.58 2.07
N LEU A 61 -19.80 -10.76 2.13
CA LEU A 61 -20.41 -11.40 0.96
C LEU A 61 -21.61 -10.58 0.44
N LEU A 62 -22.50 -10.16 1.33
CA LEU A 62 -23.70 -9.36 1.00
C LEU A 62 -23.32 -8.00 0.38
N PHE A 63 -22.24 -7.39 0.85
CA PHE A 63 -21.79 -6.06 0.41
C PHE A 63 -20.67 -6.11 -0.63
N SER A 64 -20.34 -7.30 -1.15
CA SER A 64 -19.33 -7.46 -2.22
C SER A 64 -19.68 -6.68 -3.48
N LEU A 65 -20.97 -6.62 -3.85
CA LEU A 65 -21.45 -5.79 -4.95
C LEU A 65 -21.23 -4.30 -4.70
N LEU A 66 -21.49 -3.83 -3.47
CA LEU A 66 -21.29 -2.42 -3.12
C LEU A 66 -19.80 -2.03 -3.22
N ARG A 67 -18.90 -2.92 -2.78
CA ARG A 67 -17.45 -2.73 -2.92
C ARG A 67 -17.02 -2.60 -4.39
N ALA A 68 -17.54 -3.47 -5.26
CA ALA A 68 -17.31 -3.37 -6.69
C ALA A 68 -17.87 -2.07 -7.29
N VAL A 69 -19.06 -1.64 -6.84
CA VAL A 69 -19.67 -0.36 -7.25
C VAL A 69 -18.80 0.82 -6.81
N VAL A 70 -18.27 0.84 -5.59
CA VAL A 70 -17.35 1.88 -5.11
C VAL A 70 -16.08 1.94 -5.96
N SER A 71 -15.46 0.79 -6.26
CA SER A 71 -14.31 0.72 -7.17
C SER A 71 -14.66 1.32 -8.54
N LYS A 72 -15.78 0.90 -9.15
CA LYS A 72 -16.22 1.40 -10.46
C LYS A 72 -16.59 2.88 -10.45
N PHE A 73 -17.13 3.39 -9.35
CA PHE A 73 -17.39 4.81 -9.17
C PHE A 73 -16.09 5.63 -9.25
N ILE A 74 -15.05 5.21 -8.54
CA ILE A 74 -13.74 5.86 -8.58
C ILE A 74 -13.09 5.71 -9.95
N GLU A 75 -13.12 4.51 -10.54
CA GLU A 75 -12.60 4.26 -11.90
C GLU A 75 -13.27 5.18 -12.92
N SER A 76 -14.59 5.37 -12.83
CA SER A 76 -15.32 6.26 -13.74
C SER A 76 -14.86 7.72 -13.64
N TYR A 77 -14.60 8.21 -12.43
CA TYR A 77 -14.07 9.55 -12.20
C TYR A 77 -12.68 9.69 -12.82
N VAL A 78 -11.79 8.73 -12.54
CA VAL A 78 -10.41 8.76 -13.04
C VAL A 78 -10.40 8.71 -14.56
N MET A 79 -11.22 7.85 -15.17
CA MET A 79 -11.33 7.74 -16.63
C MET A 79 -11.96 8.97 -17.28
N TRP A 80 -12.86 9.67 -16.59
CA TRP A 80 -13.43 10.93 -17.06
C TRP A 80 -12.42 12.08 -16.96
N LYS A 81 -11.67 12.13 -15.86
CA LYS A 81 -10.77 13.24 -15.55
C LYS A 81 -9.43 13.13 -16.28
N LEU A 82 -8.89 11.92 -16.44
CA LEU A 82 -7.55 11.67 -16.97
C LEU A 82 -7.60 10.94 -18.33
N PRO A 83 -6.74 11.32 -19.29
CA PRO A 83 -6.71 10.73 -20.63
C PRO A 83 -6.02 9.35 -20.66
N LEU A 84 -6.31 8.45 -19.72
CA LEU A 84 -5.60 7.18 -19.59
C LEU A 84 -5.73 6.28 -20.83
N ASN A 85 -6.91 6.28 -21.48
CA ASN A 85 -7.11 5.53 -22.72
C ASN A 85 -6.26 6.07 -23.87
N LYS A 86 -6.13 7.40 -23.99
CA LYS A 86 -5.34 8.05 -25.04
C LYS A 86 -3.88 7.57 -25.01
N TYR A 87 -3.35 7.35 -23.82
CA TYR A 87 -1.96 6.94 -23.61
C TYR A 87 -1.77 5.44 -23.35
N GLY A 88 -2.84 4.64 -23.45
CA GLY A 88 -2.76 3.20 -23.15
C GLY A 88 -2.40 2.87 -21.70
N LEU A 89 -2.67 3.79 -20.77
CA LEU A 89 -2.35 3.69 -19.35
C LEU A 89 -3.51 3.16 -18.50
N LYS A 90 -4.67 2.89 -19.09
CA LYS A 90 -5.81 2.29 -18.37
C LYS A 90 -5.43 0.88 -17.88
N PRO A 91 -5.51 0.60 -16.56
CA PRO A 91 -5.30 -0.74 -16.03
C PRO A 91 -6.38 -1.74 -16.44
N ASP A 92 -6.02 -3.03 -16.46
CA ASP A 92 -6.95 -4.13 -16.71
C ASP A 92 -7.59 -4.69 -15.43
N HIS A 93 -7.15 -4.20 -14.26
CA HIS A 93 -7.62 -4.58 -12.94
C HIS A 93 -8.49 -3.48 -12.30
N SER A 94 -9.20 -3.84 -11.24
CA SER A 94 -10.04 -2.89 -10.50
C SER A 94 -9.21 -1.90 -9.70
N PHE A 95 -9.75 -0.70 -9.45
CA PHE A 95 -9.10 0.29 -8.59
C PHE A 95 -8.78 -0.27 -7.19
N GLU A 96 -9.66 -1.14 -6.67
CA GLU A 96 -9.46 -1.78 -5.38
C GLU A 96 -8.16 -2.61 -5.31
N GLU A 97 -7.78 -3.32 -6.37
CA GLU A 97 -6.56 -4.15 -6.36
C GLU A 97 -5.31 -3.28 -6.14
N ASP A 98 -5.27 -2.06 -6.70
CA ASP A 98 -4.18 -1.10 -6.49
C ASP A 98 -4.24 -0.48 -5.11
N TYR A 99 -5.44 -0.16 -4.61
CA TYR A 99 -5.60 0.35 -3.26
C TYR A 99 -5.12 -0.66 -2.21
N ALA A 100 -5.53 -1.92 -2.36
CA ALA A 100 -5.19 -3.03 -1.46
C ALA A 100 -3.70 -3.36 -1.44
N SER A 101 -2.99 -3.08 -2.55
CA SER A 101 -1.55 -3.35 -2.70
C SER A 101 -0.67 -2.10 -2.63
N CYS A 102 -1.25 -0.95 -2.27
CA CYS A 102 -0.55 0.34 -2.21
C CYS A 102 0.13 0.72 -3.55
N GLN A 103 -0.40 0.26 -4.69
CA GLN A 103 0.16 0.49 -6.03
C GLN A 103 -0.43 1.70 -6.76
N MET A 104 -1.47 2.32 -6.21
CA MET A 104 -2.04 3.54 -6.79
C MET A 104 -0.97 4.65 -6.86
N ALA A 105 -0.94 5.37 -7.98
CA ALA A 105 0.04 6.42 -8.22
C ALA A 105 -0.57 7.81 -8.10
N LEU A 106 0.23 8.75 -7.58
CA LEU A 106 -0.01 10.18 -7.71
C LEU A 106 0.98 10.73 -8.74
N VAL A 107 0.47 11.55 -9.65
CA VAL A 107 1.27 12.25 -10.65
C VAL A 107 1.14 13.76 -10.44
N PRO A 108 2.14 14.57 -10.85
CA PRO A 108 1.98 16.02 -10.91
C PRO A 108 0.77 16.43 -11.76
N ASP A 109 0.15 17.57 -11.44
CA ASP A 109 -0.99 18.10 -12.20
C ASP A 109 -0.67 18.30 -13.69
N THR A 110 0.56 18.72 -14.00
CA THR A 110 1.04 18.96 -15.36
C THR A 110 1.44 17.70 -16.13
N PHE A 111 1.37 16.51 -15.52
CA PHE A 111 1.89 15.27 -16.10
C PHE A 111 1.28 14.95 -17.49
N PHE A 112 -0.04 15.06 -17.61
CA PHE A 112 -0.71 14.80 -18.89
C PHE A 112 -0.61 15.97 -19.86
N GLU A 113 -0.44 17.20 -19.37
CA GLU A 113 -0.17 18.37 -20.23
C GLU A 113 1.20 18.24 -20.91
N GLU A 114 2.21 17.76 -20.20
CA GLU A 114 3.54 17.46 -20.77
C GLU A 114 3.48 16.27 -21.73
N ALA A 115 2.61 15.30 -21.48
CA ALA A 115 2.35 14.22 -22.43
C ALA A 115 1.63 14.74 -23.71
N ASP A 116 0.74 15.71 -23.59
CA ASP A 116 0.08 16.36 -24.73
C ASP A 116 1.07 17.15 -25.60
N LYS A 117 2.06 17.80 -24.97
CA LYS A 117 3.17 18.48 -25.65
C LYS A 117 4.17 17.50 -26.30
N GLY A 118 4.04 16.20 -26.04
CA GLY A 118 4.97 15.18 -26.52
C GLY A 118 6.30 15.12 -25.76
N MET A 119 6.38 15.82 -24.61
CA MET A 119 7.53 15.82 -23.70
C MET A 119 7.61 14.54 -22.88
N ILE A 120 6.47 13.90 -22.62
CA ILE A 120 6.38 12.57 -22.01
C ILE A 120 5.73 11.62 -23.02
N ARG A 121 6.47 10.61 -23.44
CA ARG A 121 5.99 9.54 -24.34
C ARG A 121 5.85 8.25 -23.55
N PHE A 122 4.94 7.39 -23.96
CA PHE A 122 4.70 6.10 -23.30
C PHE A 122 4.97 4.96 -24.26
N LYS A 123 5.72 3.95 -23.81
CA LYS A 123 5.84 2.65 -24.48
C LYS A 123 5.42 1.56 -23.48
N LYS A 124 4.25 0.95 -23.69
CA LYS A 124 3.80 -0.20 -22.91
C LYS A 124 4.46 -1.47 -23.47
N THR A 125 5.21 -2.18 -22.64
CA THR A 125 5.90 -3.42 -23.03
C THR A 125 6.37 -4.18 -21.81
N SER A 126 6.27 -5.51 -21.85
CA SER A 126 6.66 -6.37 -20.73
C SER A 126 8.16 -6.69 -20.73
N LYS A 127 8.78 -6.75 -21.91
CA LYS A 127 10.15 -7.22 -22.12
C LYS A 127 10.93 -6.26 -23.00
N TRP A 128 12.16 -6.01 -22.57
CA TRP A 128 13.12 -5.16 -23.26
C TRP A 128 14.53 -5.53 -22.80
N CYS A 129 15.53 -5.23 -23.62
CA CYS A 129 16.94 -5.39 -23.30
C CYS A 129 17.73 -4.13 -23.68
N PHE A 130 18.93 -3.98 -23.12
CA PHE A 130 19.85 -2.94 -23.57
C PHE A 130 20.55 -3.38 -24.86
N TYR A 131 20.78 -2.43 -25.74
CA TYR A 131 21.67 -2.57 -26.89
C TYR A 131 22.60 -1.35 -26.97
N TYR A 132 23.56 -1.38 -27.90
CA TYR A 132 24.68 -0.42 -27.93
C TYR A 132 24.29 1.07 -28.07
N LYS A 133 23.04 1.40 -28.43
CA LYS A 133 22.52 2.79 -28.50
C LYS A 133 21.32 3.07 -27.59
N GLY A 134 20.85 2.13 -26.78
CA GLY A 134 19.67 2.33 -25.95
C GLY A 134 18.96 1.04 -25.57
N ILE A 135 17.65 0.98 -25.83
CA ILE A 135 16.82 -0.19 -25.53
C ILE A 135 16.14 -0.79 -26.76
N GLU A 136 16.09 -2.11 -26.81
CA GLU A 136 15.36 -2.90 -27.81
C GLU A 136 14.17 -3.57 -27.12
N PHE A 137 13.01 -3.54 -27.78
CA PHE A 137 11.76 -4.11 -27.28
C PHE A 137 11.49 -5.47 -27.90
N GLU A 138 10.58 -6.25 -27.30
CA GLU A 138 10.22 -7.58 -27.79
C GLU A 138 9.62 -7.62 -29.21
N ASP A 139 9.11 -6.48 -29.71
CA ASP A 139 8.58 -6.32 -31.06
C ASP A 139 9.68 -5.99 -32.11
N GLY A 140 10.95 -5.98 -31.69
CA GLY A 140 12.11 -5.62 -32.53
C GLY A 140 12.26 -4.11 -32.77
N THR A 141 11.37 -3.28 -32.22
CA THR A 141 11.55 -1.83 -32.28
C THR A 141 12.62 -1.39 -31.29
N THR A 142 13.36 -0.34 -31.63
CA THR A 142 14.42 0.22 -30.79
C THR A 142 14.08 1.64 -30.36
N LEU A 143 14.60 2.04 -29.21
CA LEU A 143 14.60 3.40 -28.73
C LEU A 143 16.05 3.77 -28.37
N GLU A 144 16.61 4.71 -29.13
CA GLU A 144 17.90 5.31 -28.78
C GLU A 144 17.73 6.16 -27.51
N ALA A 145 18.68 6.07 -26.58
CA ALA A 145 18.65 6.82 -25.32
C ALA A 145 20.06 7.04 -24.77
N ASP A 146 20.39 8.28 -24.46
CA ASP A 146 21.66 8.64 -23.80
C ASP A 146 21.68 8.25 -22.32
N VAL A 147 20.51 8.32 -21.67
CA VAL A 147 20.34 8.03 -20.24
C VAL A 147 19.10 7.17 -20.03
N VAL A 148 19.25 6.09 -19.26
CA VAL A 148 18.12 5.24 -18.83
C VAL A 148 18.00 5.27 -17.31
N LEU A 149 16.86 5.78 -16.83
CA LEU A 149 16.55 5.85 -15.41
C LEU A 149 15.66 4.66 -15.00
N LEU A 150 16.20 3.76 -14.18
CA LEU A 150 15.46 2.60 -13.68
C LEU A 150 14.61 2.97 -12.46
N ALA A 151 13.39 3.44 -12.72
CA ALA A 151 12.38 3.76 -11.72
C ALA A 151 11.61 2.53 -11.19
N THR A 152 12.29 1.39 -11.01
CA THR A 152 11.66 0.07 -10.79
C THR A 152 11.43 -0.30 -9.31
N GLY A 153 11.45 0.67 -8.41
CA GLY A 153 11.27 0.45 -6.97
C GLY A 153 12.56 0.07 -6.22
N TYR A 154 12.40 -0.54 -5.05
CA TYR A 154 13.50 -0.90 -4.15
C TYR A 154 13.37 -2.34 -3.66
N ASP A 155 14.50 -3.00 -3.45
CA ASP A 155 14.58 -4.32 -2.83
C ASP A 155 14.86 -4.15 -1.32
N GLY A 156 13.80 -4.27 -0.50
CA GLY A 156 13.88 -4.16 0.96
C GLY A 156 14.62 -5.34 1.59
N ASP A 157 14.35 -6.55 1.12
CA ASP A 157 14.94 -7.78 1.64
C ASP A 157 16.46 -7.79 1.45
N LYS A 158 16.96 -7.38 0.28
CA LYS A 158 18.41 -7.30 0.02
C LYS A 158 19.10 -6.32 0.98
N LYS A 159 18.48 -5.18 1.27
CA LYS A 159 19.02 -4.20 2.23
C LYS A 159 19.05 -4.77 3.64
N LEU A 160 17.98 -5.45 4.07
CA LEU A 160 17.93 -6.12 5.38
C LEU A 160 18.95 -7.25 5.50
N LYS A 161 19.13 -8.07 4.47
CA LYS A 161 20.14 -9.13 4.44
C LYS A 161 21.56 -8.59 4.62
N ALA A 162 21.85 -7.40 4.11
CA ALA A 162 23.16 -6.78 4.27
C ALA A 162 23.47 -6.38 5.73
N ILE A 163 22.45 -6.07 6.53
CA ILE A 163 22.62 -5.60 7.93
C ILE A 163 22.36 -6.68 8.98
N ILE A 164 21.46 -7.64 8.70
CA ILE A 164 21.10 -8.70 9.65
C ILE A 164 22.15 -9.82 9.60
N PRO A 165 22.73 -10.22 10.75
CA PRO A 165 23.74 -11.27 10.81
C PRO A 165 23.14 -12.67 10.77
N GLU A 166 23.98 -13.68 10.52
CA GLU A 166 23.62 -15.08 10.73
C GLU A 166 23.41 -15.39 12.23
N PRO A 167 22.51 -16.33 12.59
CA PRO A 167 21.69 -17.16 11.71
C PRO A 167 20.39 -16.49 11.24
N PHE A 168 20.09 -15.28 11.72
CA PHE A 168 18.80 -14.61 11.53
C PHE A 168 18.56 -14.10 10.11
N ARG A 169 19.63 -13.89 9.33
CA ARG A 169 19.51 -13.49 7.93
C ARG A 169 18.67 -14.48 7.11
N THR A 170 18.83 -15.78 7.35
CA THR A 170 18.04 -16.82 6.67
C THR A 170 16.55 -16.74 7.01
N CYS A 171 16.17 -16.19 8.17
CA CYS A 171 14.77 -16.02 8.56
C CYS A 171 14.05 -14.94 7.73
N LEU A 172 14.79 -14.04 7.07
CA LEU A 172 14.22 -13.04 6.16
C LEU A 172 13.70 -13.67 4.87
N GLU A 173 14.22 -14.84 4.51
CA GLU A 173 13.78 -15.61 3.35
C GLU A 173 12.64 -16.53 3.76
N PHE A 174 11.42 -16.13 3.40
CA PHE A 174 10.24 -16.89 3.76
C PHE A 174 9.52 -17.43 2.52
N PRO A 175 9.00 -18.69 2.52
CA PRO A 175 8.52 -19.35 1.31
C PRO A 175 7.41 -18.62 0.54
N CYS A 176 6.62 -17.78 1.21
CA CYS A 176 5.53 -17.03 0.57
C CYS A 176 6.00 -15.72 -0.12
N GLY A 177 7.30 -15.39 -0.08
CA GLY A 177 7.85 -14.16 -0.67
C GLY A 177 7.59 -12.90 0.15
N LEU A 178 7.13 -13.04 1.40
CA LEU A 178 6.85 -11.95 2.33
C LEU A 178 7.52 -12.25 3.66
N MET A 179 8.22 -11.26 4.23
CA MET A 179 8.80 -11.38 5.57
C MET A 179 7.69 -11.48 6.64
N PRO A 180 7.68 -12.52 7.49
CA PRO A 180 6.63 -12.74 8.47
C PRO A 180 6.76 -11.77 9.63
N LEU A 181 5.94 -10.72 9.61
CA LEU A 181 5.90 -9.71 10.65
C LEU A 181 4.55 -9.72 11.36
N TYR A 182 4.55 -10.16 12.62
CA TYR A 182 3.40 -9.98 13.51
C TYR A 182 3.21 -8.50 13.81
N ARG A 183 1.96 -8.02 13.68
CA ARG A 183 1.62 -6.60 13.79
C ARG A 183 2.49 -5.71 12.89
N ALA A 184 2.89 -6.21 11.73
CA ALA A 184 3.79 -5.53 10.81
C ALA A 184 5.12 -5.05 11.45
N THR A 185 5.49 -5.61 12.61
CA THR A 185 6.55 -5.06 13.47
C THR A 185 7.52 -6.11 14.01
N ILE A 186 7.05 -7.27 14.50
CA ILE A 186 7.90 -8.29 15.12
C ILE A 186 8.05 -9.51 14.23
N HIS A 187 9.28 -9.94 14.00
CA HIS A 187 9.55 -11.22 13.35
C HIS A 187 9.57 -12.36 14.40
N PRO A 188 8.69 -13.38 14.32
CA PRO A 188 8.55 -14.42 15.36
C PRO A 188 9.82 -15.23 15.64
N LEU A 189 10.72 -15.31 14.66
CA LEU A 189 11.97 -16.09 14.74
C LEU A 189 13.22 -15.25 15.05
N ILE A 190 13.13 -13.92 15.02
CA ILE A 190 14.28 -13.03 15.29
C ILE A 190 14.05 -12.36 16.65
N PRO A 191 14.80 -12.74 17.70
CA PRO A 191 14.60 -12.18 19.03
C PRO A 191 15.10 -10.73 19.11
N ASN A 192 14.48 -9.94 20.00
CA ASN A 192 14.94 -8.60 20.39
C ASN A 192 15.13 -7.61 19.22
N MET A 193 14.33 -7.75 18.16
CA MET A 193 14.38 -6.89 16.98
C MET A 193 12.96 -6.49 16.54
N GLY A 194 12.74 -5.19 16.38
CA GLY A 194 11.53 -4.62 15.80
C GLY A 194 11.79 -4.02 14.42
N PHE A 195 10.84 -4.18 13.52
CA PHE A 195 10.86 -3.67 12.15
C PHE A 195 9.79 -2.58 12.02
N VAL A 196 10.19 -1.32 12.12
CA VAL A 196 9.26 -0.19 12.00
C VAL A 196 9.30 0.37 10.58
N GLY A 197 8.13 0.49 9.94
CA GLY A 197 8.01 1.06 8.59
C GLY A 197 8.44 0.12 7.46
N TYR A 198 8.61 -1.18 7.74
CA TYR A 198 8.91 -2.17 6.69
C TYR A 198 7.69 -2.47 5.80
N VAL A 199 6.53 -2.66 6.45
CA VAL A 199 5.27 -2.94 5.75
C VAL A 199 4.63 -1.63 5.32
N GLN A 200 4.14 -1.59 4.08
CA GLN A 200 3.58 -0.39 3.49
C GLN A 200 2.10 -0.20 3.85
N SER A 201 1.68 1.05 3.91
CA SER A 201 0.28 1.42 4.02
C SER A 201 0.06 2.86 3.54
N ASN A 202 -1.19 3.24 3.34
CA ASN A 202 -1.54 4.63 3.07
C ASN A 202 -1.31 5.57 4.26
N TRP A 203 -1.02 5.03 5.46
CA TRP A 203 -0.69 5.81 6.66
C TRP A 203 0.72 5.50 7.20
N ASN A 204 1.72 5.32 6.33
CA ASN A 204 3.08 4.92 6.70
C ASN A 204 3.64 5.65 7.94
N VAL A 205 3.58 6.99 7.97
CA VAL A 205 4.12 7.79 9.08
C VAL A 205 3.38 7.50 10.38
N ARG A 206 2.04 7.42 10.34
CA ARG A 206 1.22 7.15 11.52
C ARG A 206 1.38 5.72 12.04
N ILE A 207 1.47 4.75 11.12
CA ILE A 207 1.75 3.37 11.50
C ILE A 207 3.13 3.27 12.13
N ALA A 208 4.14 3.94 11.60
CA ALA A 208 5.47 3.95 12.21
C ALA A 208 5.46 4.52 13.63
N GLU A 209 4.71 5.59 13.87
CA GLU A 209 4.49 6.18 15.20
C GLU A 209 3.80 5.17 16.15
N LEU A 210 2.66 4.62 15.75
CA LEU A 210 1.91 3.63 16.54
C LEU A 210 2.70 2.35 16.81
N SER A 211 3.43 1.82 15.82
CA SER A 211 4.33 0.67 15.98
C SER A 211 5.45 0.99 16.97
N SER A 212 5.97 2.21 16.98
CA SER A 212 7.00 2.64 17.95
C SER A 212 6.43 2.70 19.36
N MET A 213 5.21 3.24 19.53
CA MET A 213 4.50 3.26 20.81
C MET A 213 4.21 1.85 21.31
N TRP A 214 3.72 0.97 20.43
CA TRP A 214 3.46 -0.44 20.73
C TRP A 214 4.73 -1.19 21.13
N LEU A 215 5.85 -0.98 20.41
CA LEU A 215 7.15 -1.55 20.77
C LEU A 215 7.64 -1.04 22.13
N ASN A 216 7.48 0.25 22.42
CA ASN A 216 7.91 0.80 23.70
C ASN A 216 7.17 0.15 24.86
N ARG A 217 5.83 0.03 24.74
CA ARG A 217 5.03 -0.67 25.75
C ARG A 217 5.35 -2.16 25.87
N LEU A 218 5.75 -2.81 24.78
CA LEU A 218 6.23 -4.18 24.83
C LEU A 218 7.55 -4.29 25.62
N MET A 219 8.49 -3.35 25.39
CA MET A 219 9.76 -3.29 26.10
C MET A 219 9.58 -2.99 27.60
N ASP A 220 8.61 -2.15 27.95
CA ASP A 220 8.19 -1.86 29.34
C ASP A 220 7.36 -3.00 29.97
N GLU A 221 7.23 -4.12 29.28
CA GLU A 221 6.46 -5.29 29.70
C GLU A 221 4.98 -5.03 30.04
N ARG A 222 4.39 -3.95 29.51
CA ARG A 222 2.97 -3.60 29.71
C ARG A 222 2.02 -4.65 29.13
N PHE A 223 2.49 -5.41 28.15
CA PHE A 223 1.84 -6.59 27.61
C PHE A 223 2.88 -7.62 27.18
N LYS A 224 2.43 -8.84 26.86
CA LYS A 224 3.30 -9.93 26.39
C LYS A 224 2.86 -10.39 25.00
N LEU A 225 3.82 -10.74 24.17
CA LEU A 225 3.54 -11.33 22.86
C LEU A 225 2.89 -12.71 23.00
N PRO A 226 2.02 -13.10 22.06
CA PRO A 226 1.54 -14.47 21.97
C PRO A 226 2.68 -15.42 21.54
N SER A 227 2.41 -16.73 21.52
CA SER A 227 3.39 -17.71 21.06
C SER A 227 3.77 -17.50 19.59
N LYS A 228 4.94 -18.00 19.18
CA LYS A 228 5.45 -17.86 17.80
C LYS A 228 4.48 -18.46 16.78
N GLU A 229 3.83 -19.57 17.12
CA GLU A 229 2.85 -20.25 16.28
C GLU A 229 1.63 -19.36 16.05
N LYS A 230 1.13 -18.69 17.08
CA LYS A 230 0.00 -17.74 16.96
C LYS A 230 0.38 -16.50 16.14
N MET A 231 1.60 -16.01 16.31
CA MET A 231 2.10 -14.89 15.50
C MET A 231 2.19 -15.25 14.01
N LEU A 232 2.67 -16.45 13.70
CA LEU A 232 2.74 -16.96 12.33
C LEU A 232 1.36 -17.25 11.74
N ASP A 233 0.45 -17.86 12.50
CA ASP A 233 -0.94 -18.10 12.11
C ASP A 233 -1.64 -16.78 11.74
N GLN A 234 -1.45 -15.74 12.56
CA GLN A 234 -1.96 -14.40 12.27
C GLN A 234 -1.41 -13.85 10.95
N PHE A 235 -0.09 -13.93 10.76
CA PHE A 235 0.56 -13.46 9.53
C PHE A 235 0.01 -14.19 8.30
N PHE A 236 -0.13 -15.51 8.34
CA PHE A 236 -0.65 -16.26 7.19
C PHE A 236 -2.10 -15.90 6.85
N LYS A 237 -2.95 -15.64 7.85
CA LYS A 237 -4.31 -15.14 7.62
C LYS A 237 -4.31 -13.77 6.92
N GLU A 238 -3.38 -12.88 7.27
CA GLU A 238 -3.20 -11.60 6.58
C GLU A 238 -2.76 -11.80 5.13
N VAL A 239 -1.78 -12.68 4.89
CA VAL A 239 -1.31 -13.02 3.54
C VAL A 239 -2.44 -13.59 2.67
N GLU A 240 -3.30 -14.45 3.23
CA GLU A 240 -4.46 -14.97 2.50
C GLU A 240 -5.44 -13.88 2.08
N VAL A 241 -5.74 -12.94 2.98
CA VAL A 241 -6.61 -11.79 2.69
C VAL A 241 -5.99 -10.93 1.59
N MET A 242 -4.68 -10.66 1.66
CA MET A 242 -3.97 -9.89 0.64
C MET A 242 -4.00 -10.57 -0.73
N LYS A 243 -3.76 -11.90 -0.79
CA LYS A 243 -3.84 -12.69 -2.03
C LYS A 243 -5.22 -12.64 -2.68
N ARG A 244 -6.29 -12.64 -1.87
CA ARG A 244 -7.67 -12.51 -2.37
C ARG A 244 -8.01 -11.09 -2.81
N SER A 245 -7.35 -10.08 -2.23
CA SER A 245 -7.64 -8.67 -2.48
C SER A 245 -6.90 -8.09 -3.69
N SER A 246 -5.71 -8.59 -4.01
CA SER A 246 -4.92 -8.06 -5.13
C SER A 246 -3.94 -9.09 -5.69
N ARG A 247 -3.79 -9.08 -7.02
CA ARG A 247 -2.71 -9.82 -7.69
C ARG A 247 -1.31 -9.33 -7.31
N PHE A 248 -1.19 -8.10 -6.79
CA PHE A 248 0.09 -7.49 -6.39
C PHE A 248 0.40 -7.69 -4.90
N TYR A 249 -0.13 -8.76 -4.27
CA TYR A 249 0.00 -9.04 -2.84
C TYR A 249 1.45 -9.16 -2.32
N ILE A 250 2.43 -9.38 -3.21
CA ILE A 250 3.86 -9.42 -2.85
C ILE A 250 4.33 -8.06 -2.31
N ASN A 251 3.65 -6.97 -2.66
CA ASN A 251 3.81 -5.71 -1.95
C ASN A 251 3.03 -5.81 -0.64
N HIS A 252 3.74 -6.07 0.47
CA HIS A 252 3.14 -6.20 1.79
C HIS A 252 2.43 -4.90 2.19
N CYS A 253 1.11 -4.86 2.01
CA CYS A 253 0.27 -3.70 2.26
C CYS A 253 -1.07 -4.13 2.87
N PHE A 254 -1.50 -3.41 3.90
CA PHE A 254 -2.74 -3.67 4.64
C PHE A 254 -3.72 -2.48 4.59
N SER A 255 -3.64 -1.65 3.56
CA SER A 255 -4.44 -0.41 3.44
C SER A 255 -5.96 -0.63 3.49
N THR A 256 -6.47 -1.80 3.09
CA THR A 256 -7.92 -2.12 3.13
C THR A 256 -8.43 -2.45 4.54
N PHE A 257 -7.55 -2.79 5.48
CA PHE A 257 -7.90 -3.13 6.86
C PHE A 257 -7.00 -2.43 7.89
N ILE A 258 -6.46 -1.26 7.53
CA ILE A 258 -5.53 -0.51 8.38
C ILE A 258 -6.13 -0.04 9.71
N ILE A 259 -7.42 0.31 9.75
CA ILE A 259 -8.08 0.70 11.01
C ILE A 259 -8.14 -0.52 11.94
N GLN A 260 -8.46 -1.70 11.41
CA GLN A 260 -8.39 -2.93 12.21
C GLN A 260 -6.96 -3.17 12.72
N HIS A 261 -5.95 -3.01 11.86
CA HIS A 261 -4.58 -3.21 12.28
C HIS A 261 -4.22 -2.30 13.47
N VAL A 262 -4.66 -1.05 13.43
CA VAL A 262 -4.47 -0.11 14.54
C VAL A 262 -5.30 -0.47 15.75
N ASP A 263 -6.54 -0.95 15.58
CA ASP A 263 -7.36 -1.44 16.70
C ASP A 263 -6.66 -2.59 17.43
N ASP A 264 -6.03 -3.49 16.68
CA ASP A 264 -5.24 -4.59 17.23
C ASP A 264 -4.04 -4.10 18.04
N LEU A 265 -3.30 -3.11 17.53
CA LEU A 265 -2.22 -2.47 18.30
C LEU A 265 -2.75 -1.82 19.59
N CYS A 266 -3.91 -1.15 19.51
CA CYS A 266 -4.54 -0.53 20.68
C CYS A 266 -4.93 -1.58 21.72
N ASN A 267 -5.58 -2.66 21.29
CA ASN A 267 -5.99 -3.75 22.18
C ASN A 267 -4.78 -4.42 22.85
N ASP A 268 -3.71 -4.70 22.09
CA ASP A 268 -2.47 -5.26 22.65
C ASP A 268 -1.88 -4.33 23.73
N MET A 269 -1.93 -3.01 23.52
CA MET A 269 -1.48 -1.99 24.48
C MET A 269 -2.47 -1.74 25.64
N GLY A 270 -3.65 -2.38 25.66
CA GLY A 270 -4.69 -2.13 26.65
C GLY A 270 -5.44 -0.80 26.48
N LEU A 271 -5.34 -0.18 25.30
CA LEU A 271 -6.00 1.07 24.96
C LEU A 271 -7.36 0.82 24.32
N ASN A 272 -8.26 1.81 24.45
CA ASN A 272 -9.50 1.79 23.69
C ASN A 272 -9.23 1.96 22.18
N PRO A 273 -9.65 1.03 21.30
CA PRO A 273 -9.52 1.20 19.85
C PRO A 273 -10.49 2.22 19.24
N TRP A 274 -11.59 2.55 19.95
CA TRP A 274 -12.56 3.57 19.54
C TRP A 274 -12.08 4.93 20.04
N ARG A 275 -11.34 5.65 19.20
CA ARG A 275 -10.60 6.85 19.60
C ARG A 275 -11.35 8.17 19.44
N LYS A 276 -12.53 8.15 18.82
CA LYS A 276 -13.30 9.38 18.59
C LYS A 276 -14.33 9.62 19.70
N SER A 277 -14.78 10.87 19.80
CA SER A 277 -15.66 11.34 20.88
C SER A 277 -17.00 10.62 20.97
N ASN A 278 -17.48 10.03 19.88
CA ASN A 278 -18.64 9.14 19.87
C ASN A 278 -18.61 8.16 18.70
N LEU A 279 -19.48 7.16 18.78
CA LEU A 279 -19.59 6.07 17.81
C LEU A 279 -19.83 6.53 16.38
N PHE A 280 -20.65 7.57 16.16
CA PHE A 280 -20.94 8.05 14.81
C PHE A 280 -19.69 8.63 14.14
N HIS A 281 -18.96 9.48 14.86
CA HIS A 281 -17.69 10.00 14.36
C HIS A 281 -16.68 8.88 14.14
N ASP A 282 -16.59 7.93 15.08
CA ASP A 282 -15.69 6.78 14.98
C ASP A 282 -15.92 5.94 13.72
N VAL A 283 -17.20 5.78 13.34
CA VAL A 283 -17.60 5.01 12.17
C VAL A 283 -17.38 5.77 10.86
N PHE A 284 -17.73 7.05 10.80
CA PHE A 284 -17.85 7.80 9.54
C PHE A 284 -16.80 8.90 9.31
N CYS A 285 -16.04 9.32 10.32
CA CYS A 285 -14.95 10.28 10.14
C CYS A 285 -13.62 9.57 9.90
N PRO A 286 -12.69 10.21 9.15
CA PRO A 286 -11.36 9.65 8.97
C PRO A 286 -10.58 9.71 10.29
N TYR A 287 -9.71 8.73 10.50
CA TYR A 287 -8.78 8.76 11.62
C TYR A 287 -7.57 9.65 11.29
N GLY A 288 -7.13 10.39 12.29
CA GLY A 288 -6.00 11.32 12.32
C GLY A 288 -4.93 10.84 13.31
N SER A 289 -3.75 11.47 13.29
CA SER A 289 -2.72 11.20 14.33
C SER A 289 -3.15 11.76 15.69
N GLU A 290 -3.95 12.83 15.67
CA GLU A 290 -4.58 13.43 16.84
C GLU A 290 -5.42 12.44 17.66
N ASP A 291 -6.07 11.47 17.00
CA ASP A 291 -6.90 10.47 17.69
C ASP A 291 -6.06 9.51 18.56
N TYR A 292 -4.75 9.43 18.34
CA TYR A 292 -3.85 8.50 19.02
C TYR A 292 -2.84 9.18 19.94
N ARG A 293 -3.03 10.46 20.26
CA ARG A 293 -2.25 11.12 21.30
C ARG A 293 -2.55 10.45 22.64
N PHE A 294 -1.50 10.09 23.38
CA PHE A 294 -1.64 9.62 24.76
C PHE A 294 -1.89 10.81 25.66
N ASP A 295 -2.94 10.71 26.47
CA ASP A 295 -3.07 11.57 27.64
C ASP A 295 -2.09 11.12 28.72
N GLN A 296 -1.74 12.01 29.67
CA GLN A 296 -0.76 11.72 30.75
C GLN A 296 -1.13 10.50 31.62
N GLU A 297 -2.40 10.07 31.59
CA GLU A 297 -2.87 8.87 32.30
C GLU A 297 -2.62 7.57 31.53
N GLU A 298 -2.37 7.64 30.21
CA GLU A 298 -2.09 6.47 29.37
C GLU A 298 -0.58 6.15 29.30
N THR A 299 0.33 7.08 29.63
CA THR A 299 1.80 6.87 29.64
C THR A 299 2.28 6.07 30.86
#